data_AF-A0A924JWH9-F1
#
_entry.id   AF-A0A924JWH9-F1
#
_cell.length_a   1.000
_cell.length_b   1.000
_cell.length_c   1.000
_cell.angle_alpha   90.00
_cell.angle_beta   90.00
_cell.angle_gamma   90.00
#
_symmetry.space_group_name_H-M   'P 1'
#
loop_
_entity.id
_entity.type
_entity.pdbx_description
1 polymer ?
#
loop_
_entity_poly.entity_id
_entity_poly.type
_entity_poly.pdbx_seq_one_letter_code
_entity_poly.pdbx_strand_id
1 'polypeptide(L)'
;MSEPVARPSRFAGGVQLENVLKKRPTVAPVPVQKPESTAAPEAKKATPAKPVSLTAAPVRPISATTGGSRRVPFNLPIDLHDALVSRKSAEGKSKTTVVLEAIEAAHQAGALANVAEKPKAKAGGLFILSESRATAEGVVPAEIRLAEANCVVIDKLVATHDLGTRTELIIRSLRFHLNY
;
A
#
# COMPACT_ATOMS: atom_id res chain seq x y z
N MET A 1 -13.35 67.04 3.34
CA MET A 1 -12.01 66.66 2.85
C MET A 1 -12.04 65.14 2.72
N SER A 2 -12.48 64.62 1.57
CA SER A 2 -11.70 64.33 0.35
C SER A 2 -11.21 62.88 0.37
N GLU A 3 -12.01 62.07 -0.32
CA GLU A 3 -11.80 60.86 -1.13
C GLU A 3 -10.45 60.09 -1.21
N PRO A 4 -10.48 58.83 -1.71
CA PRO A 4 -9.56 57.75 -1.42
C PRO A 4 -8.41 57.62 -2.42
N VAL A 5 -7.34 56.90 -2.04
CA VAL A 5 -6.27 56.51 -2.98
C VAL A 5 -6.30 55.00 -3.20
N ALA A 6 -6.79 54.66 -4.40
CA ALA A 6 -6.63 53.38 -5.05
C ALA A 6 -5.15 53.04 -5.26
N ARG A 7 -4.80 51.75 -5.12
CA ARG A 7 -3.66 51.16 -5.81
C ARG A 7 -4.13 50.00 -6.68
N PRO A 8 -4.00 50.09 -8.01
CA PRO A 8 -4.14 48.97 -8.92
C PRO A 8 -2.78 48.30 -9.16
N SER A 9 -2.75 46.97 -9.26
CA SER A 9 -1.74 46.22 -10.03
C SER A 9 -2.23 44.77 -10.13
N ARG A 10 -2.96 44.38 -11.19
CA ARG A 10 -2.45 43.86 -12.47
C ARG A 10 -1.21 42.96 -12.32
N PHE A 11 -1.45 41.67 -12.11
CA PHE A 11 -0.72 40.65 -12.87
C PHE A 11 -1.73 39.79 -13.63
N ALA A 12 -1.85 40.13 -14.91
CA ALA A 12 -2.26 39.20 -15.95
C ALA A 12 -1.05 38.33 -16.33
N GLY A 13 -1.32 37.09 -16.73
CA GLY A 13 -0.33 36.11 -17.15
C GLY A 13 -0.67 34.78 -16.48
N GLY A 14 -1.51 33.91 -17.03
CA GLY A 14 -1.47 33.46 -18.42
C GLY A 14 -0.39 32.40 -18.55
N VAL A 15 -0.67 31.18 -18.09
CA VAL A 15 0.06 30.00 -18.54
C VAL A 15 -0.98 28.95 -18.92
N GLN A 16 -1.32 28.97 -20.20
CA GLN A 16 -1.99 27.86 -20.84
C GLN A 16 -1.05 26.66 -20.81
N LEU A 17 -1.51 25.54 -20.26
CA LEU A 17 -0.86 24.24 -20.42
C LEU A 17 -1.35 23.63 -21.73
N GLU A 18 -0.83 24.16 -22.83
CA GLU A 18 -0.96 23.57 -24.16
C GLU A 18 0.22 22.63 -24.42
N ASN A 19 -0.08 21.48 -25.02
CA ASN A 19 0.80 20.68 -25.87
C ASN A 19 2.05 20.03 -25.25
N VAL A 20 1.96 18.73 -24.94
CA VAL A 20 2.84 17.73 -25.58
C VAL A 20 2.04 16.46 -25.90
N LEU A 21 1.40 16.48 -27.06
CA LEU A 21 0.98 15.31 -27.82
C LEU A 21 2.24 14.63 -28.38
N LYS A 22 2.73 13.56 -27.75
CA LYS A 22 3.77 12.68 -28.33
C LYS A 22 3.27 11.23 -28.40
N LYS A 23 2.67 10.94 -29.56
CA LYS A 23 2.71 9.69 -30.33
C LYS A 23 2.72 8.38 -29.52
N ARG A 24 1.53 7.83 -29.27
CA ARG A 24 1.37 6.38 -29.08
C ARG A 24 1.11 5.73 -30.45
N PRO A 25 1.83 4.67 -30.85
CA PRO A 25 1.51 3.93 -32.06
C PRO A 25 0.19 3.15 -31.88
N THR A 26 -0.73 3.44 -32.79
CA THR A 26 -2.00 2.74 -33.01
C THR A 26 -1.74 1.29 -33.44
N VAL A 27 -2.15 0.32 -32.63
CA VAL A 27 -2.28 -1.09 -33.07
C VAL A 27 -3.72 -1.26 -33.56
N ALA A 28 -3.88 -1.35 -34.88
CA ALA A 28 -5.16 -1.70 -35.51
C ALA A 28 -5.33 -3.25 -35.50
N PRO A 29 -6.59 -3.74 -35.47
CA PRO A 29 -6.93 -5.14 -35.22
C PRO A 29 -6.93 -5.96 -36.51
N VAL A 30 -6.59 -7.25 -36.45
CA VAL A 30 -6.66 -8.18 -37.60
C VAL A 30 -7.27 -9.52 -37.12
N PRO A 31 -8.14 -10.17 -37.94
CA PRO A 31 -9.35 -10.85 -37.46
C PRO A 31 -9.26 -12.38 -37.36
N VAL A 32 -10.23 -12.96 -36.66
CA VAL A 32 -10.57 -14.38 -36.60
C VAL A 32 -11.07 -14.87 -37.96
N GLN A 33 -10.50 -15.96 -38.51
CA GLN A 33 -11.21 -16.92 -39.39
C GLN A 33 -10.42 -18.23 -39.63
N LYS A 34 -11.10 -19.35 -39.34
CA LYS A 34 -10.93 -20.73 -39.89
C LYS A 34 -12.05 -20.87 -40.96
N PRO A 35 -11.94 -21.59 -42.12
CA PRO A 35 -11.69 -23.03 -42.18
C PRO A 35 -11.01 -23.62 -43.47
N GLU A 36 -10.65 -24.91 -43.33
CA GLU A 36 -10.65 -26.05 -44.28
C GLU A 36 -10.16 -26.00 -45.75
N SER A 37 -9.37 -27.05 -46.04
CA SER A 37 -9.31 -27.88 -47.25
C SER A 37 -8.67 -27.27 -48.51
N THR A 38 -7.66 -27.88 -49.15
CA THR A 38 -7.87 -29.04 -50.03
C THR A 38 -6.54 -29.65 -50.52
N ALA A 39 -6.51 -30.99 -50.57
CA ALA A 39 -5.74 -31.91 -51.43
C ALA A 39 -4.22 -32.17 -51.21
N ALA A 40 -3.99 -33.41 -50.76
CA ALA A 40 -2.79 -34.27 -50.86
C ALA A 40 -2.61 -34.82 -52.32
N PRO A 41 -1.70 -35.76 -52.67
CA PRO A 41 -0.81 -36.60 -51.82
C PRO A 41 0.62 -36.85 -52.36
N GLU A 42 1.54 -37.33 -51.50
CA GLU A 42 2.42 -38.46 -51.89
C GLU A 42 3.18 -39.12 -50.71
N ALA A 43 3.12 -40.46 -50.73
CA ALA A 43 4.08 -41.46 -50.26
C ALA A 43 4.53 -41.54 -48.77
N LYS A 44 3.70 -42.24 -47.99
CA LYS A 44 4.02 -43.41 -47.12
C LYS A 44 5.47 -43.59 -46.60
N LYS A 45 5.65 -43.45 -45.27
CA LYS A 45 6.31 -44.46 -44.42
C LYS A 45 5.60 -44.57 -43.06
N ALA A 46 5.12 -45.76 -42.73
CA ALA A 46 4.74 -46.21 -41.38
C ALA A 46 6.02 -46.31 -40.52
N THR A 47 6.11 -46.11 -39.19
CA THR A 47 5.32 -46.48 -37.99
C THR A 47 6.13 -45.95 -36.76
N PRO A 48 5.76 -46.09 -35.46
CA PRO A 48 4.46 -46.20 -34.80
C PRO A 48 4.22 -45.07 -33.75
N ALA A 49 2.96 -44.96 -33.29
CA ALA A 49 2.49 -44.00 -32.30
C ALA A 49 3.12 -44.21 -30.91
N LYS A 50 3.65 -43.13 -30.32
CA LYS A 50 3.94 -43.04 -28.88
C LYS A 50 2.68 -42.53 -28.17
N PRO A 51 2.25 -43.15 -27.06
CA PRO A 51 1.11 -42.67 -26.29
C PRO A 51 1.40 -41.28 -25.71
N VAL A 52 0.43 -40.38 -25.83
CA VAL A 52 0.48 -39.05 -25.22
C VAL A 52 0.36 -39.23 -23.71
N SER A 53 1.49 -39.23 -23.02
CA SER A 53 1.52 -39.12 -21.56
C SER A 53 0.96 -37.77 -21.17
N LEU A 54 -0.28 -37.76 -20.65
CA LEU A 54 -0.86 -36.64 -19.90
C LEU A 54 0.09 -36.30 -18.75
N THR A 55 0.95 -35.32 -18.98
CA THR A 55 1.91 -34.86 -17.98
C THR A 55 1.10 -34.10 -16.95
N ALA A 56 0.90 -34.72 -15.79
CA ALA A 56 0.30 -34.08 -14.62
C ALA A 56 0.99 -32.73 -14.40
N ALA A 57 0.19 -31.67 -14.26
CA ALA A 57 0.70 -30.36 -13.91
C ALA A 57 1.62 -30.50 -12.67
N PRO A 58 2.80 -29.86 -12.65
CA PRO A 58 3.68 -29.96 -11.49
C PRO A 58 2.95 -29.35 -10.29
N VAL A 59 2.49 -30.21 -9.39
CA VAL A 59 2.01 -29.82 -8.07
C VAL A 59 3.20 -29.16 -7.40
N ARG A 60 3.18 -27.82 -7.32
CA ARG A 60 4.21 -27.05 -6.64
C ARG A 60 4.30 -27.60 -5.21
N PRO A 61 5.49 -28.02 -4.73
CA PRO A 61 5.62 -28.45 -3.36
C PRO A 61 5.25 -27.27 -2.46
N ILE A 62 4.27 -27.47 -1.57
CA ILE A 62 3.98 -26.55 -0.48
C ILE A 62 5.20 -26.65 0.43
N SER A 63 6.14 -25.73 0.29
CA SER A 63 7.36 -25.71 1.09
C SER A 63 6.96 -25.61 2.58
N ALA A 64 7.19 -26.69 3.33
CA ALA A 64 7.11 -26.70 4.78
C ALA A 64 8.08 -25.63 5.29
N THR A 65 7.53 -24.51 5.75
CA THR A 65 8.26 -23.25 5.95
C THR A 65 8.65 -23.11 7.41
N THR A 66 9.62 -23.91 7.86
CA THR A 66 10.30 -23.65 9.11
C THR A 66 11.37 -22.58 8.81
N GLY A 67 11.03 -21.30 9.00
CA GLY A 67 11.92 -20.16 8.67
C GLY A 67 11.48 -19.29 7.49
N GLY A 68 10.20 -19.29 7.13
CA GLY A 68 9.66 -18.50 6.01
C GLY A 68 9.41 -17.02 6.34
N SER A 69 9.38 -16.18 5.29
CA SER A 69 8.78 -14.84 5.38
C SER A 69 7.26 -14.93 5.24
N ARG A 70 6.52 -14.33 6.19
CA ARG A 70 5.06 -14.23 6.20
C ARG A 70 4.61 -12.85 5.72
N ARG A 71 3.51 -12.83 4.98
CA ARG A 71 2.80 -11.60 4.63
C ARG A 71 1.92 -11.17 5.78
N VAL A 72 2.10 -9.94 6.25
CA VAL A 72 1.32 -9.35 7.33
C VAL A 72 0.52 -8.19 6.74
N PRO A 73 -0.80 -8.37 6.57
CA PRO A 73 -1.69 -7.28 6.19
C PRO A 73 -2.02 -6.42 7.41
N PHE A 74 -2.19 -5.12 7.18
CA PHE A 74 -2.57 -4.14 8.18
C PHE A 74 -3.21 -2.93 7.48
N ASN A 75 -3.95 -2.14 8.24
CA ASN A 75 -4.75 -1.04 7.73
C ASN A 75 -4.16 0.28 8.20
N LEU A 76 -3.92 1.22 7.29
CA LEU A 76 -3.33 2.53 7.60
C LEU A 76 -4.26 3.67 7.24
N PRO A 77 -4.30 4.77 8.02
CA PRO A 77 -4.83 6.03 7.53
C PRO A 77 -4.15 6.49 6.24
N ILE A 78 -4.90 7.08 5.31
CA ILE A 78 -4.40 7.55 4.01
C ILE A 78 -3.17 8.47 4.20
N ASP A 79 -3.28 9.48 5.06
CA ASP A 79 -2.22 10.47 5.24
C ASP A 79 -0.92 9.84 5.75
N LEU A 80 -1.04 8.87 6.66
CA LEU A 80 0.09 8.14 7.21
C LEU A 80 0.70 7.18 6.16
N HIS A 81 -0.13 6.56 5.32
CA HIS A 81 0.34 5.77 4.19
C HIS A 81 1.16 6.63 3.21
N ASP A 82 0.69 7.84 2.87
CA ASP A 82 1.39 8.74 1.96
C ASP A 82 2.70 9.25 2.56
N ALA A 83 2.71 9.55 3.86
CA ALA A 83 3.92 9.88 4.61
C ALA A 83 4.94 8.72 4.58
N LEU A 84 4.47 7.48 4.79
CA LEU A 84 5.30 6.28 4.72
C LEU A 84 5.90 6.08 3.32
N VAL A 85 5.11 6.24 2.25
CA VAL A 85 5.60 6.11 0.87
C VAL A 85 6.63 7.20 0.54
N SER A 86 6.35 8.43 0.96
CA SER A 86 7.25 9.57 0.79
C SER A 86 8.59 9.33 1.49
N ARG A 87 8.55 8.88 2.75
CA ARG A 87 9.73 8.55 3.55
C ARG A 87 10.55 7.42 2.94
N LYS A 88 9.86 6.34 2.54
CA LYS A 88 10.48 5.21 1.84
C LYS A 88 11.21 5.66 0.58
N SER A 89 10.60 6.53 -0.21
CA SER A 89 11.21 7.04 -1.45
C SER A 89 12.40 7.96 -1.18
N ALA A 90 12.34 8.80 -0.13
CA ALA A 90 13.42 9.70 0.25
C ALA A 90 14.67 8.96 0.75
N GLU A 91 14.48 7.87 1.52
CA GLU A 91 15.59 7.09 2.09
C GLU A 91 16.05 5.93 1.19
N GLY A 92 15.30 5.60 0.14
CA GLY A 92 15.59 4.45 -0.73
C GLY A 92 15.44 3.09 -0.04
N LYS A 93 14.76 3.03 1.11
CA LYS A 93 14.58 1.80 1.91
C LYS A 93 13.35 0.99 1.47
N SER A 94 13.26 -0.24 1.95
CA SER A 94 12.05 -1.05 1.79
C SER A 94 10.97 -0.59 2.79
N LYS A 95 9.69 -0.78 2.43
CA LYS A 95 8.57 -0.46 3.33
C LYS A 95 8.66 -1.23 4.66
N THR A 96 9.03 -2.51 4.60
CA THR A 96 9.25 -3.33 5.80
C THR A 96 10.34 -2.73 6.68
N THR A 97 11.46 -2.30 6.09
CA THR A 97 12.58 -1.70 6.83
C THR A 97 12.15 -0.46 7.59
N VAL A 98 11.44 0.46 6.92
CA VAL A 98 10.94 1.69 7.57
C VAL A 98 9.97 1.37 8.70
N VAL A 99 9.09 0.38 8.53
CA VAL A 99 8.17 -0.04 9.61
C VAL A 99 8.91 -0.64 10.79
N LEU A 100 9.91 -1.50 10.57
CA LEU A 100 10.69 -2.10 11.66
C LEU A 100 11.53 -1.05 12.40
N GLU A 101 12.16 -0.13 11.68
CA GLU A 101 12.91 0.99 12.25
C GLU A 101 12.01 1.92 13.07
N ALA A 102 10.78 2.17 12.59
CA ALA A 102 9.79 2.93 13.34
C ALA A 102 9.38 2.23 14.65
N ILE A 103 9.15 0.91 14.61
CA ILE A 103 8.82 0.12 15.81
C ILE A 103 9.98 0.15 16.80
N GLU A 104 11.21 -0.02 16.33
CA GLU A 104 12.40 0.02 17.16
C GLU A 104 12.61 1.40 17.79
N ALA A 105 12.53 2.48 17.01
CA ALA A 105 12.66 3.85 17.49
C ALA A 105 11.59 4.19 18.53
N ALA A 106 10.32 3.81 18.28
CA ALA A 106 9.23 4.05 19.21
C ALA A 106 9.39 3.23 20.51
N HIS A 107 9.90 2.00 20.41
CA HIS A 107 10.17 1.16 21.57
C HIS A 107 11.31 1.73 22.43
N GLN A 108 12.43 2.11 21.80
CA GLN A 108 13.58 2.71 22.49
C GLN A 108 13.22 4.05 23.15
N ALA A 109 12.34 4.84 22.53
CA ALA A 109 11.85 6.10 23.09
C ALA A 109 10.75 5.93 24.16
N GLY A 110 10.27 4.70 24.40
CA GLY A 110 9.15 4.43 25.31
C GLY A 110 7.79 4.97 24.83
N ALA A 111 7.69 5.41 23.57
CA ALA A 111 6.49 6.02 22.99
C ALA A 111 5.35 5.01 22.74
N LEU A 112 5.65 3.71 22.84
CA LEU A 112 4.67 2.62 22.75
C LEU A 112 3.85 2.44 24.02
N ALA A 113 4.26 3.05 25.15
CA ALA A 113 3.48 3.01 26.37
C ALA A 113 2.11 3.67 26.16
N ASN A 114 1.08 3.10 26.79
CA ASN A 114 -0.29 3.58 26.71
C ASN A 114 -0.42 5.00 27.30
N VAL A 115 -0.18 6.01 26.47
CA VAL A 115 -0.72 7.35 26.67
C VAL A 115 -2.19 7.22 26.37
N ALA A 116 -2.99 6.96 27.40
CA ALA A 116 -4.43 7.09 27.30
C ALA A 116 -4.72 8.55 26.92
N GLU A 117 -5.00 8.79 25.63
CA GLU A 117 -5.64 10.03 25.21
C GLU A 117 -7.02 10.06 25.86
N LYS A 118 -7.06 10.66 27.03
CA LYS A 118 -8.29 10.92 27.77
C LYS A 118 -9.14 11.80 26.84
N PRO A 119 -10.33 11.34 26.39
CA PRO A 119 -11.17 12.17 25.54
C PRO A 119 -11.46 13.46 26.31
N LYS A 120 -10.97 14.60 25.80
CA LYS A 120 -11.31 15.92 26.31
C LYS A 120 -12.76 16.19 25.96
N ALA A 121 -13.68 15.63 26.76
CA ALA A 121 -15.07 16.07 26.73
C ALA A 121 -15.08 17.56 27.12
N LYS A 122 -15.36 18.44 26.16
CA LYS A 122 -15.68 19.83 26.46
C LYS A 122 -17.04 19.85 27.17
N ALA A 123 -17.00 19.89 28.50
CA ALA A 123 -18.17 20.20 29.31
C ALA A 123 -18.50 21.69 29.11
N GLY A 124 -19.64 21.99 28.48
CA GLY A 124 -20.01 23.37 28.18
C GLY A 124 -21.47 23.61 27.79
N GLY A 125 -22.38 22.69 28.10
CA GLY A 125 -23.81 22.88 27.84
C GLY A 125 -24.68 21.76 28.39
N LEU A 126 -25.99 22.02 28.49
CA LEU A 126 -27.04 21.08 28.93
C LEU A 126 -27.08 19.79 28.07
N PHE A 127 -26.49 19.85 26.88
CA PHE A 127 -26.35 18.75 25.94
C PHE A 127 -24.86 18.48 25.71
N ILE A 128 -24.47 17.21 25.79
CA ILE A 128 -23.16 16.75 25.31
C ILE A 128 -23.24 16.79 23.79
N LEU A 129 -22.84 17.91 23.20
CA LEU A 129 -22.56 17.97 21.77
C LEU A 129 -21.26 17.20 21.55
N SER A 130 -21.38 15.93 21.14
CA SER A 130 -20.24 15.20 20.58
C SER A 130 -19.68 16.06 19.44
N GLU A 131 -18.42 16.47 19.54
CA GLU A 131 -17.76 17.18 18.44
C GLU A 131 -18.01 16.37 17.16
N SER A 132 -18.55 17.05 16.15
CA SER A 132 -18.91 16.52 14.84
C SER A 132 -18.00 15.37 14.45
N ARG A 133 -18.57 14.21 14.11
CA ARG A 133 -17.83 13.03 13.61
C ARG A 133 -16.65 13.53 12.78
N ALA A 134 -15.44 13.29 13.26
CA ALA A 134 -14.25 13.43 12.44
C ALA A 134 -14.56 12.73 11.12
N THR A 135 -14.39 13.45 10.01
CA THR A 135 -14.54 12.94 8.65
C THR A 135 -13.96 11.54 8.63
N ALA A 136 -14.74 10.51 8.27
CA ALA A 136 -14.30 9.12 8.37
C ALA A 136 -12.94 8.99 7.71
N GLU A 137 -11.90 8.83 8.53
CA GLU A 137 -10.51 8.82 8.09
C GLU A 137 -10.38 7.65 7.13
N GLY A 138 -10.06 7.93 5.87
CA GLY A 138 -9.97 6.87 4.88
C GLY A 138 -8.86 5.90 5.27
N VAL A 139 -9.13 4.60 5.14
CA VAL A 139 -8.21 3.54 5.51
C VAL A 139 -7.75 2.79 4.27
N VAL A 140 -6.43 2.62 4.13
CA VAL A 140 -5.78 1.92 3.04
C VAL A 140 -5.23 0.58 3.54
N PRO A 141 -5.57 -0.54 2.90
CA PRO A 141 -4.95 -1.83 3.21
C PRO A 141 -3.50 -1.85 2.71
N ALA A 142 -2.58 -2.21 3.59
CA ALA A 142 -1.16 -2.34 3.31
C ALA A 142 -0.66 -3.74 3.72
N GLU A 143 0.38 -4.21 3.03
CA GLU A 143 1.03 -5.49 3.32
C GLU A 143 2.54 -5.31 3.46
N ILE A 144 3.15 -5.93 4.48
CA ILE A 144 4.60 -6.09 4.61
C ILE A 144 4.96 -7.57 4.69
N ARG A 145 6.18 -7.89 4.28
CA ARG A 145 6.75 -9.23 4.48
C ARG A 145 7.67 -9.20 5.69
N LEU A 146 7.46 -10.13 6.61
CA LEU A 146 8.22 -10.24 7.85
C LEU A 146 8.72 -11.67 8.03
N ALA A 147 9.95 -11.83 8.53
CA ALA A 147 10.43 -13.13 8.99
C ALA A 147 9.58 -13.61 10.18
N GLU A 148 9.47 -14.92 10.33
CA GLU A 148 8.73 -15.54 11.44
C GLU A 148 9.23 -15.08 12.82
N ALA A 149 10.55 -14.99 13.00
CA ALA A 149 11.16 -14.45 14.22
C ALA A 149 10.69 -13.02 14.54
N ASN A 150 10.61 -12.15 13.54
CA ASN A 150 10.15 -10.76 13.73
C ASN A 150 8.66 -10.72 14.07
N CYS A 151 7.85 -11.63 13.53
CA CYS A 151 6.44 -11.72 13.92
C CYS A 151 6.29 -12.04 15.41
N VAL A 152 7.09 -12.98 15.93
CA VAL A 152 7.09 -13.35 17.36
C VAL A 152 7.51 -12.16 18.23
N VAL A 153 8.51 -11.37 17.82
CA VAL A 153 8.93 -10.16 18.55
C VAL A 153 7.80 -9.12 18.57
N ILE A 154 7.16 -8.88 17.42
CA ILE A 154 6.03 -7.97 17.31
C ILE A 154 4.89 -8.41 18.22
N ASP A 155 4.53 -9.70 18.24
CA ASP A 155 3.49 -10.23 19.13
C ASP A 155 3.81 -10.02 20.61
N LYS A 156 5.07 -10.19 21.00
CA LYS A 156 5.52 -9.90 22.37
C LYS A 156 5.40 -8.42 22.69
N LEU A 157 5.78 -7.52 21.78
CA LEU A 157 5.66 -6.08 21.98
C LEU A 157 4.20 -5.64 22.14
N VAL A 158 3.30 -6.21 21.33
CA VAL A 158 1.85 -5.98 21.44
C VAL A 158 1.36 -6.37 22.84
N ALA A 159 1.74 -7.55 23.32
CA ALA A 159 1.36 -8.03 24.66
C ALA A 159 1.98 -7.19 25.80
N THR A 160 3.26 -6.81 25.69
CA THR A 160 3.97 -6.04 26.73
C THR A 160 3.39 -4.63 26.90
N HIS A 161 2.96 -3.99 25.81
CA HIS A 161 2.44 -2.63 25.82
C HIS A 161 0.90 -2.57 25.90
N ASP A 162 0.24 -3.72 26.03
CA ASP A 162 -1.22 -3.86 26.03
C ASP A 162 -1.87 -3.13 24.84
N LEU A 163 -1.24 -3.28 23.67
CA LEU A 163 -1.76 -2.78 22.40
C LEU A 163 -2.72 -3.85 21.88
N GLY A 164 -3.93 -3.49 21.48
CA GLY A 164 -4.95 -4.49 21.15
C GLY A 164 -4.60 -5.31 19.90
N THR A 165 -3.87 -4.72 18.96
CA THR A 165 -3.53 -5.37 17.68
C THR A 165 -2.13 -5.01 17.17
N ARG A 166 -1.57 -5.87 16.29
CA ARG A 166 -0.33 -5.55 15.55
C ARG A 166 -0.45 -4.28 14.72
N THR A 167 -1.63 -4.03 14.15
CA THR A 167 -1.91 -2.83 13.35
C THR A 167 -1.78 -1.57 14.20
N GLU A 168 -2.31 -1.59 15.42
CA GLU A 168 -2.21 -0.48 16.35
C GLU A 168 -0.76 -0.17 16.74
N LEU A 169 0.03 -1.21 17.02
CA LEU A 169 1.48 -1.07 17.23
C LEU A 169 2.15 -0.40 16.03
N ILE A 170 1.87 -0.86 14.80
CA ILE A 170 2.47 -0.30 13.59
C ILE A 170 2.06 1.17 13.40
N ILE A 171 0.77 1.49 13.55
CA ILE A 171 0.28 2.87 13.41
C ILE A 171 0.95 3.78 14.45
N ARG A 172 0.96 3.39 15.73
CA ARG A 172 1.54 4.19 16.82
C ARG A 172 3.04 4.42 16.61
N SER A 173 3.75 3.37 16.19
CA SER A 173 5.17 3.44 15.88
C SER A 173 5.46 4.38 14.71
N LEU A 174 4.67 4.28 13.64
CA LEU A 174 4.83 5.14 12.46
C LEU A 174 4.47 6.60 12.74
N ARG A 175 3.42 6.86 13.52
CA ARG A 175 3.07 8.20 13.99
C ARG A 175 4.23 8.86 14.73
N PHE A 176 4.80 8.13 15.69
CA PHE A 176 6.00 8.59 16.41
C PHE A 176 7.19 8.83 15.47
N HIS A 177 7.53 7.87 14.62
CA HIS A 177 8.72 7.94 13.77
C HIS A 177 8.63 9.00 12.66
N LEU A 178 7.43 9.23 12.13
CA LEU A 178 7.18 10.22 11.08
C LEU A 178 6.77 11.58 11.64
N ASN A 179 6.69 11.73 12.97
CA ASN A 179 6.20 12.91 13.68
C ASN A 179 4.81 13.36 13.18
N TYR A 180 3.90 12.40 13.07
CA TYR A 180 2.53 12.56 12.60
C TYR A 180 1.55 12.23 13.74
#